data_AF-A0A1H3EVU9-F1
#
_entry.id   AF-A0A1H3EVU9-F1
#
_cell.length_a   1.000
_cell.length_b   1.000
_cell.length_c   1.000
_cell.angle_alpha   90.00
_cell.angle_beta   90.00
_cell.angle_gamma   90.00
#
_symmetry.space_group_name_H-M   'P 1'
#
loop_
_entity.id
_entity.type
_entity.pdbx_description
1 polymer ?
#
loop_
_entity_poly.entity_id
_entity_poly.type
_entity_poly.pdbx_seq_one_letter_code
_entity_poly.pdbx_strand_id
1 'polypeptide(L)'
;MTSAQLVLQPRGGVKDRGPANFDRSVRQGISLADHELALGPDFATLARLFPDGIARLWGSTPPSIDSNPKAKALRDRRAGDKVLFYADKTFIAEATILHTFHNYDAAKSVWGIDSEGKTWEHMMALGDINEFPSPIPAHDVLVPLGMSVPLRSVTLKSDYAKVAHLLPTSRAPRSWLLQCMPDTWDIWKCWEDGSDAINRWTVGKHLKELKSGDHFAIWVAGPEAGVYGIGTLASAPYLTREFDPYWTSSPNEATVVNLRFERHLFEDPITKRFLAATATFADSLVMRMPGYGNPIPLPREWRVIADIAKQRSRTKPALPAEPVFGSRPLGQAPNERSTYQLATSGFITYPEAKLLKQYRDYLNRDLRALWVRLPSGELLVCDAFDYQRDLLIEAKGSCSRENVRMAIGQLFDYRRHIKADAKLAILLPDKPSESAGNLIKECGIQLIYRQDATFHESI
;
A
#
# COMPACT_ATOMS: atom_id res chain seq x y z
N MET A 1 7.39 0.69 -39.80
CA MET A 1 6.53 0.49 -38.63
C MET A 1 5.15 1.04 -38.98
N THR A 2 4.10 0.22 -38.97
CA THR A 2 2.73 0.70 -39.17
C THR A 2 2.34 1.61 -38.01
N SER A 3 1.82 2.81 -38.28
CA SER A 3 1.32 3.71 -37.24
C SER A 3 0.27 3.01 -36.36
N ALA A 4 0.30 3.28 -35.05
CA ALA A 4 -0.71 2.77 -34.12
C ALA A 4 -2.11 3.21 -34.57
N GLN A 5 -3.08 2.29 -34.50
CA GLN A 5 -4.48 2.61 -34.77
C GLN A 5 -5.17 3.12 -33.51
N LEU A 6 -6.33 3.72 -33.69
CA LEU A 6 -7.18 4.25 -32.64
C LEU A 6 -8.45 3.41 -32.49
N VAL A 7 -8.60 2.79 -31.32
CA VAL A 7 -9.81 2.10 -30.88
C VAL A 7 -10.65 3.09 -30.07
N LEU A 8 -11.81 3.46 -30.59
CA LEU A 8 -12.80 4.26 -29.88
C LEU A 8 -13.72 3.30 -29.12
N GLN A 9 -13.63 3.26 -27.80
CA GLN A 9 -14.27 2.26 -26.95
C GLN A 9 -15.34 2.90 -26.05
N PRO A 10 -16.64 2.66 -26.31
CA PRO A 10 -17.67 2.99 -25.33
C PRO A 10 -17.47 2.23 -24.02
N ARG A 11 -17.52 2.94 -22.88
CA ARG A 11 -17.43 2.36 -21.53
C ARG A 11 -18.74 1.64 -21.11
N GLY A 12 -19.87 2.01 -21.71
CA GLY A 12 -21.21 1.54 -21.30
C GLY A 12 -21.78 2.35 -20.12
N GLY A 13 -23.10 2.30 -19.94
CA GLY A 13 -23.80 3.01 -18.88
C GLY A 13 -23.81 2.26 -17.55
N VAL A 14 -24.49 2.81 -16.54
CA VAL A 14 -24.71 2.12 -15.24
C VAL A 14 -25.45 0.80 -15.43
N LYS A 15 -26.43 0.76 -16.34
CA LYS A 15 -27.19 -0.46 -16.68
C LYS A 15 -26.28 -1.61 -17.15
N ASP A 16 -25.23 -1.27 -17.88
CA ASP A 16 -24.26 -2.23 -18.43
C ASP A 16 -23.08 -2.48 -17.47
N ARG A 17 -23.18 -2.00 -16.22
CA ARG A 17 -22.09 -2.01 -15.22
C ARG A 17 -20.81 -1.31 -15.68
N GLY A 18 -20.88 -0.46 -16.71
CA GLY A 18 -19.73 0.20 -17.31
C GLY A 18 -18.85 0.95 -16.30
N PRO A 19 -19.41 1.80 -15.40
CA PRO A 19 -18.58 2.57 -14.47
C PRO A 19 -17.88 1.66 -13.46
N ALA A 20 -18.62 0.70 -12.90
CA ALA A 20 -18.10 -0.26 -11.93
C ALA A 20 -17.01 -1.16 -12.54
N ASN A 21 -17.23 -1.67 -13.77
CA ASN A 21 -16.26 -2.48 -14.48
C ASN A 21 -14.98 -1.69 -14.80
N PHE A 22 -15.12 -0.41 -15.16
CA PHE A 22 -13.95 0.43 -15.47
C PHE A 22 -13.12 0.71 -14.22
N ASP A 23 -13.78 1.08 -13.13
CA ASP A 23 -13.11 1.28 -11.84
C ASP A 23 -12.40 -0.01 -11.39
N ARG A 24 -13.10 -1.16 -11.44
CA ARG A 24 -12.53 -2.46 -11.06
C ARG A 24 -11.36 -2.91 -11.94
N SER A 25 -11.55 -2.97 -13.26
CA SER A 25 -10.59 -3.68 -14.14
C SER A 25 -9.58 -2.78 -14.85
N VAL A 26 -9.86 -1.47 -14.95
CA VAL A 26 -8.96 -0.49 -15.59
C VAL A 26 -8.25 0.37 -14.53
N ARG A 27 -8.98 0.91 -13.55
CA ARG A 27 -8.37 1.77 -12.51
C ARG A 27 -7.66 0.93 -11.44
N GLN A 28 -8.40 0.07 -10.74
CA GLN A 28 -7.87 -0.80 -9.67
C GLN A 28 -7.07 -1.98 -10.22
N GLY A 29 -7.53 -2.56 -11.34
CA GLY A 29 -6.97 -3.78 -11.92
C GLY A 29 -7.44 -5.05 -11.21
N ILE A 30 -7.12 -6.19 -11.79
CA ILE A 30 -7.55 -7.51 -11.30
C ILE A 30 -6.34 -8.39 -10.96
N SER A 31 -6.42 -9.09 -9.83
CA SER A 31 -5.45 -10.12 -9.44
C SER A 31 -5.50 -11.27 -10.45
N LEU A 32 -4.38 -11.54 -11.12
CA LEU A 32 -4.27 -12.67 -12.04
C LEU A 32 -4.46 -14.01 -11.31
N ALA A 33 -4.00 -14.11 -10.06
CA ALA A 33 -4.11 -15.33 -9.26
C ALA A 33 -5.57 -15.71 -8.98
N ASP A 34 -6.42 -14.72 -8.68
CA ASP A 34 -7.84 -14.93 -8.38
C ASP A 34 -8.61 -15.48 -9.61
N HIS A 35 -8.05 -15.27 -10.80
CA HIS A 35 -8.64 -15.64 -12.08
C HIS A 35 -7.82 -16.69 -12.85
N GLU A 36 -6.80 -17.31 -12.24
CA GLU A 36 -5.84 -18.19 -12.92
C GLU A 36 -6.53 -19.35 -13.66
N LEU A 37 -7.45 -20.04 -12.98
CA LEU A 37 -8.19 -21.15 -13.55
C LEU A 37 -9.04 -20.72 -14.77
N ALA A 38 -9.66 -19.54 -14.70
CA ALA A 38 -10.52 -19.02 -15.76
C ALA A 38 -9.70 -18.44 -16.93
N LEU A 39 -8.52 -17.89 -16.65
CA LEU A 39 -7.59 -17.39 -17.66
C LEU A 39 -6.94 -18.52 -18.47
N GLY A 40 -6.68 -19.66 -17.84
CA GLY A 40 -6.12 -20.83 -18.51
C GLY A 40 -4.87 -20.48 -19.34
N PRO A 41 -4.87 -20.71 -20.67
CA PRO A 41 -3.70 -20.45 -21.51
C PRO A 41 -3.29 -18.96 -21.58
N ASP A 42 -4.22 -18.04 -21.34
CA ASP A 42 -3.93 -16.59 -21.37
C ASP A 42 -3.11 -16.14 -20.15
N PHE A 43 -3.14 -16.90 -19.05
CA PHE A 43 -2.48 -16.54 -17.79
C PHE A 43 -0.99 -16.29 -17.97
N ALA A 44 -0.27 -17.17 -18.67
CA ALA A 44 1.18 -17.06 -18.84
C ALA A 44 1.60 -15.79 -19.59
N THR A 45 0.80 -15.38 -20.58
CA THR A 45 1.04 -14.14 -21.33
C THR A 45 0.76 -12.93 -20.45
N LEU A 46 -0.36 -12.92 -19.73
CA LEU A 46 -0.70 -11.82 -18.83
C LEU A 46 0.28 -11.70 -17.66
N ALA A 47 0.73 -12.80 -17.06
CA ALA A 47 1.72 -12.79 -15.98
C ALA A 47 3.07 -12.19 -16.44
N ARG A 48 3.43 -12.36 -17.72
CA ARG A 48 4.61 -11.73 -18.31
C ARG A 48 4.43 -10.23 -18.53
N LEU A 49 3.22 -9.80 -18.94
CA LEU A 49 2.88 -8.40 -19.17
C LEU A 49 2.66 -7.63 -17.87
N PHE A 50 2.19 -8.31 -16.82
CA PHE A 50 1.92 -7.77 -15.49
C PHE A 50 2.69 -8.57 -14.42
N PRO A 51 4.02 -8.35 -14.28
CA PRO A 51 4.83 -9.08 -13.31
C PRO A 51 4.45 -8.85 -11.84
N ASP A 52 3.69 -7.78 -11.55
CA ASP A 52 3.10 -7.49 -10.25
C ASP A 52 1.85 -8.34 -9.95
N GLY A 53 1.39 -9.12 -10.92
CA GLY A 53 0.19 -9.95 -10.80
C GLY A 53 -1.12 -9.18 -10.94
N ILE A 54 -1.12 -7.86 -11.21
CA ILE A 54 -2.34 -7.05 -11.29
C ILE A 54 -2.58 -6.58 -12.73
N ALA A 55 -3.37 -7.34 -13.48
CA ALA A 55 -3.69 -7.03 -14.86
C ALA A 55 -4.71 -5.90 -15.00
N ARG A 56 -4.51 -5.03 -15.99
CA ARG A 56 -5.50 -4.06 -16.44
C ARG A 56 -6.19 -4.58 -17.67
N LEU A 57 -7.49 -4.86 -17.55
CA LEU A 57 -8.25 -5.53 -18.58
C LEU A 57 -9.46 -4.68 -18.97
N TRP A 58 -9.84 -4.75 -20.24
CA TRP A 58 -11.15 -4.33 -20.70
C TRP A 58 -11.68 -5.31 -21.74
N GLY A 59 -12.99 -5.41 -21.87
CA GLY A 59 -13.61 -6.31 -22.81
C GLY A 59 -14.77 -5.68 -23.59
N SER A 60 -15.18 -6.35 -24.65
CA SER A 60 -16.39 -6.04 -25.41
C SER A 60 -17.24 -7.28 -25.58
N THR A 61 -18.55 -7.12 -25.52
CA THR A 61 -19.49 -8.19 -25.87
C THR A 61 -19.35 -8.56 -27.35
N PRO A 62 -19.77 -9.76 -27.76
CA PRO A 62 -19.76 -10.17 -29.17
C PRO A 62 -20.51 -9.18 -30.08
N PRO A 63 -20.12 -9.06 -31.35
CA PRO A 63 -20.92 -8.34 -32.34
C PRO A 63 -22.25 -9.09 -32.57
N SER A 64 -23.32 -8.35 -32.85
CA SER A 64 -24.58 -8.96 -33.31
C SER A 64 -24.53 -9.43 -34.76
N ILE A 65 -23.59 -8.91 -35.56
CA ILE A 65 -23.39 -9.19 -36.99
C ILE A 65 -21.89 -9.11 -37.31
N ASP A 66 -21.33 -10.13 -37.97
CA ASP A 66 -19.89 -10.27 -38.22
C ASP A 66 -19.29 -9.27 -39.23
N SER A 67 -20.12 -8.59 -40.02
CA SER A 67 -19.69 -7.63 -41.05
C SER A 67 -19.69 -6.17 -40.57
N ASN A 68 -20.17 -5.89 -39.35
CA ASN A 68 -20.33 -4.51 -38.88
C ASN A 68 -19.01 -3.88 -38.38
N PRO A 69 -18.96 -2.54 -38.21
CA PRO A 69 -17.74 -1.85 -37.75
C PRO A 69 -17.20 -2.34 -36.41
N LYS A 70 -18.06 -2.83 -35.49
CA LYS A 70 -17.67 -3.45 -34.22
C LYS A 70 -16.92 -4.75 -34.47
N ALA A 71 -17.44 -5.64 -35.31
CA ALA A 71 -16.79 -6.91 -35.63
C ALA A 71 -15.41 -6.68 -36.28
N LYS A 72 -15.31 -5.71 -37.19
CA LYS A 72 -14.02 -5.28 -37.76
C LYS A 72 -13.07 -4.74 -36.70
N ALA A 73 -13.53 -3.81 -35.86
CA ALA A 73 -12.71 -3.25 -34.78
C ALA A 73 -12.22 -4.32 -33.81
N LEU A 74 -13.05 -5.32 -33.52
CA LEU A 74 -12.68 -6.39 -32.62
C LEU A 74 -11.64 -7.35 -33.24
N ARG A 75 -11.73 -7.65 -34.54
CA ARG A 75 -10.76 -8.50 -35.23
C ARG A 75 -9.42 -7.81 -35.50
N ASP A 76 -9.46 -6.55 -35.90
CA ASP A 76 -8.29 -5.88 -36.49
C ASP A 76 -7.45 -5.11 -35.46
N ARG A 77 -7.98 -4.89 -34.24
CA ARG A 77 -7.22 -4.28 -33.13
C ARG A 77 -6.05 -5.17 -32.70
N ARG A 78 -4.93 -4.58 -32.32
CA ARG A 78 -3.72 -5.32 -31.95
C ARG A 78 -2.91 -4.60 -30.87
N ALA A 79 -1.92 -5.30 -30.34
CA ALA A 79 -0.93 -4.71 -29.43
C ALA A 79 -0.26 -3.49 -30.08
N GLY A 80 -0.08 -2.42 -29.30
CA GLY A 80 0.44 -1.12 -29.73
C GLY A 80 -0.62 -0.10 -30.15
N ASP A 81 -1.87 -0.51 -30.39
CA ASP A 81 -2.95 0.42 -30.70
C ASP A 81 -3.34 1.26 -29.47
N LYS A 82 -3.85 2.47 -29.72
CA LYS A 82 -4.36 3.38 -28.68
C LYS A 82 -5.86 3.20 -28.50
N VAL A 83 -6.33 3.21 -27.26
CA VAL A 83 -7.74 3.10 -26.90
C VAL A 83 -8.18 4.41 -26.27
N LEU A 84 -9.25 5.03 -26.78
CA LEU A 84 -9.93 6.14 -26.13
C LEU A 84 -11.27 5.68 -25.56
N PHE A 85 -11.43 5.83 -24.25
CA PHE A 85 -12.65 5.46 -23.54
C PHE A 85 -13.68 6.58 -23.61
N TYR A 86 -14.86 6.26 -24.16
CA TYR A 86 -15.98 7.19 -24.35
C TYR A 86 -17.07 6.95 -23.30
N ALA A 87 -17.49 8.02 -22.63
CA ALA A 87 -18.63 8.05 -21.71
C ALA A 87 -19.30 9.43 -21.73
N ASP A 88 -20.63 9.45 -21.65
CA ASP A 88 -21.41 10.69 -21.47
C ASP A 88 -21.06 11.82 -22.46
N LYS A 89 -20.91 11.46 -23.74
CA LYS A 89 -20.53 12.37 -24.85
C LYS A 89 -19.14 13.01 -24.70
N THR A 90 -18.27 12.41 -23.90
CA THR A 90 -16.88 12.82 -23.70
C THR A 90 -15.94 11.62 -23.80
N PHE A 91 -14.66 11.87 -24.02
CA PHE A 91 -13.60 10.91 -23.80
C PHE A 91 -12.98 11.14 -22.43
N ILE A 92 -12.80 10.06 -21.67
CA ILE A 92 -12.43 10.12 -20.25
C ILE A 92 -11.03 9.57 -19.97
N ALA A 93 -10.49 8.74 -20.86
CA ALA A 93 -9.18 8.13 -20.68
C ALA A 93 -8.59 7.66 -22.01
N GLU A 94 -7.26 7.55 -22.03
CA GLU A 94 -6.47 6.85 -23.05
C GLU A 94 -5.77 5.63 -22.45
N ALA A 95 -5.54 4.59 -23.25
CA ALA A 95 -4.65 3.46 -22.91
C ALA A 95 -3.93 2.92 -24.15
N THR A 96 -2.87 2.15 -23.95
CA THR A 96 -2.20 1.33 -24.98
C THR A 96 -2.66 -0.12 -24.86
N ILE A 97 -3.01 -0.78 -25.96
CA ILE A 97 -3.26 -2.23 -25.97
C ILE A 97 -1.92 -2.96 -25.84
N LEU A 98 -1.75 -3.77 -24.80
CA LEU A 98 -0.58 -4.65 -24.61
C LEU A 98 -0.79 -6.03 -25.25
N HIS A 99 -2.02 -6.55 -25.19
CA HIS A 99 -2.37 -7.84 -25.73
C HIS A 99 -3.88 -7.94 -25.97
N THR A 100 -4.31 -8.78 -26.91
CA THR A 100 -5.72 -9.02 -27.25
C THR A 100 -5.98 -10.51 -27.25
N PHE A 101 -7.07 -10.93 -26.63
CA PHE A 101 -7.44 -12.34 -26.50
C PHE A 101 -8.97 -12.48 -26.44
N HIS A 102 -9.46 -13.68 -26.69
CA HIS A 102 -10.89 -14.02 -26.63
C HIS A 102 -11.07 -15.13 -25.61
N ASN A 103 -11.73 -14.84 -24.50
CA ASN A 103 -11.85 -15.77 -23.39
C ASN A 103 -13.16 -15.52 -22.61
N TYR A 104 -14.12 -16.44 -22.78
CA TYR A 104 -15.42 -16.39 -22.13
C TYR A 104 -15.32 -16.58 -20.62
N ASP A 105 -14.56 -17.58 -20.18
CA ASP A 105 -14.46 -17.96 -18.76
C ASP A 105 -13.79 -16.85 -17.95
N ALA A 106 -12.71 -16.27 -18.49
CA ALA A 106 -12.05 -15.12 -17.89
C ALA A 106 -12.99 -13.91 -17.82
N ALA A 107 -13.69 -13.57 -18.90
CA ALA A 107 -14.62 -12.44 -18.91
C ALA A 107 -15.78 -12.63 -17.92
N LYS A 108 -16.33 -13.84 -17.82
CA LYS A 108 -17.35 -14.19 -16.83
C LYS A 108 -16.81 -14.14 -15.41
N SER A 109 -15.59 -14.59 -15.17
CA SER A 109 -14.93 -14.54 -13.86
C SER A 109 -14.68 -13.08 -13.42
N VAL A 110 -14.25 -12.23 -14.34
CA VAL A 110 -13.92 -10.83 -14.06
C VAL A 110 -15.17 -9.93 -13.96
N TRP A 111 -16.10 -10.01 -14.92
CA TRP A 111 -17.22 -9.06 -15.03
C TRP A 111 -18.61 -9.70 -14.86
N GLY A 112 -18.68 -11.03 -14.82
CA GLY A 112 -19.95 -11.76 -14.82
C GLY A 112 -20.63 -11.77 -16.19
N ILE A 113 -21.95 -11.85 -16.18
CA ILE A 113 -22.81 -11.77 -17.36
C ILE A 113 -23.75 -10.57 -17.24
N ASP A 114 -24.12 -10.00 -18.38
CA ASP A 114 -25.12 -8.94 -18.47
C ASP A 114 -26.56 -9.52 -18.42
N SER A 115 -27.56 -8.63 -18.49
CA SER A 115 -28.97 -9.01 -18.48
C SER A 115 -29.42 -9.80 -19.71
N GLU A 116 -28.64 -9.79 -20.79
CA GLU A 116 -28.88 -10.59 -22.01
C GLU A 116 -28.12 -11.92 -21.98
N GLY A 117 -27.44 -12.25 -20.88
CA GLY A 117 -26.64 -13.47 -20.73
C GLY A 117 -25.30 -13.44 -21.47
N LYS A 118 -24.86 -12.28 -21.95
CA LYS A 118 -23.57 -12.11 -22.63
C LYS A 118 -22.50 -11.68 -21.64
N THR A 119 -21.23 -11.88 -22.01
CA THR A 119 -20.08 -11.34 -21.28
C THR A 119 -19.14 -10.60 -22.24
N TRP A 120 -18.15 -9.90 -21.69
CA TRP A 120 -17.20 -9.07 -22.42
C TRP A 120 -15.99 -9.87 -22.93
N GLU A 121 -16.25 -10.99 -23.59
CA GLU A 121 -15.28 -12.02 -23.96
C GLU A 121 -14.20 -11.58 -24.96
N HIS A 122 -14.41 -10.50 -25.73
CA HIS A 122 -13.36 -9.93 -26.55
C HIS A 122 -12.51 -8.98 -25.71
N MET A 123 -11.46 -9.54 -25.09
CA MET A 123 -10.67 -8.88 -24.07
C MET A 123 -9.43 -8.19 -24.66
N MET A 124 -8.91 -7.23 -23.90
CA MET A 124 -7.62 -6.58 -24.13
C MET A 124 -6.93 -6.29 -22.80
N ALA A 125 -5.64 -6.55 -22.74
CA ALA A 125 -4.73 -6.08 -21.71
C ALA A 125 -4.27 -4.66 -22.02
N LEU A 126 -4.26 -3.79 -21.01
CA LEU A 126 -4.03 -2.35 -21.15
C LEU A 126 -2.77 -1.92 -20.40
N GLY A 127 -2.04 -0.98 -21.00
CA GLY A 127 -0.90 -0.27 -20.42
C GLY A 127 -1.03 1.23 -20.66
N ASP A 128 -0.10 2.01 -20.11
CA ASP A 128 -0.04 3.48 -20.27
C ASP A 128 -1.39 4.19 -20.08
N ILE A 129 -2.17 3.75 -19.09
CA ILE A 129 -3.52 4.28 -18.87
C ILE A 129 -3.42 5.72 -18.35
N ASN A 130 -4.04 6.65 -19.06
CA ASN A 130 -4.06 8.06 -18.73
C ASN A 130 -5.52 8.54 -18.66
N GLU A 131 -6.06 8.63 -17.46
CA GLU A 131 -7.38 9.25 -17.24
C GLU A 131 -7.27 10.77 -17.37
N PHE A 132 -8.20 11.38 -18.08
CA PHE A 132 -8.18 12.81 -18.36
C PHE A 132 -8.80 13.57 -17.16
N PRO A 133 -8.04 14.45 -16.48
CA PRO A 133 -8.59 15.25 -15.38
C PRO A 133 -9.77 16.11 -15.80
N SER A 134 -9.80 16.52 -17.07
CA SER A 134 -10.93 17.15 -17.73
C SER A 134 -11.28 16.30 -18.96
N PRO A 135 -12.49 15.69 -19.01
CA PRO A 135 -12.92 14.91 -20.16
C PRO A 135 -12.96 15.73 -21.44
N ILE A 136 -12.53 15.13 -22.55
CA ILE A 136 -12.51 15.80 -23.86
C ILE A 136 -13.90 15.68 -24.50
N PRO A 137 -14.52 16.78 -24.98
CA PRO A 137 -15.79 16.70 -25.70
C PRO A 137 -15.69 15.75 -26.90
N ALA A 138 -16.63 14.81 -27.03
CA ALA A 138 -16.53 13.81 -28.09
C ALA A 138 -16.66 14.39 -29.50
N HIS A 139 -17.34 15.53 -29.62
CA HIS A 139 -17.41 16.28 -30.88
C HIS A 139 -16.01 16.59 -31.44
N ASP A 140 -15.09 17.03 -30.58
CA ASP A 140 -13.76 17.51 -30.97
C ASP A 140 -12.86 16.36 -31.46
N VAL A 141 -13.12 15.13 -31.01
CA VAL A 141 -12.39 13.94 -31.44
C VAL A 141 -13.09 13.24 -32.61
N LEU A 142 -14.42 13.09 -32.58
CA LEU A 142 -15.16 12.30 -33.57
C LEU A 142 -15.32 13.02 -34.91
N VAL A 143 -15.55 14.34 -34.92
CA VAL A 143 -15.77 15.10 -36.16
C VAL A 143 -14.52 15.09 -37.04
N PRO A 144 -13.29 15.34 -36.54
CA PRO A 144 -12.07 15.22 -37.35
C PRO A 144 -11.80 13.81 -37.89
N LEU A 145 -12.38 12.78 -37.27
CA LEU A 145 -12.31 11.38 -37.72
C LEU A 145 -13.44 11.00 -38.70
N GLY A 146 -14.28 11.96 -39.10
CA GLY A 146 -15.41 11.77 -40.01
C GLY A 146 -16.55 10.98 -39.36
N MET A 147 -16.78 11.16 -38.06
CA MET A 147 -17.79 10.45 -37.29
C MET A 147 -18.77 11.43 -36.61
N SER A 148 -19.98 10.94 -36.33
CA SER A 148 -21.01 11.68 -35.59
C SER A 148 -21.04 11.28 -34.12
N VAL A 149 -21.49 12.21 -33.27
CA VAL A 149 -21.82 11.97 -31.85
C VAL A 149 -23.28 11.48 -31.78
N PRO A 150 -23.63 10.51 -30.91
CA PRO A 150 -22.78 9.79 -29.97
C PRO A 150 -22.02 8.62 -30.62
N LEU A 151 -20.87 8.25 -30.03
CA LEU A 151 -20.22 6.98 -30.36
C LEU A 151 -21.09 5.82 -29.86
N ARG A 152 -21.60 4.99 -30.79
CA ARG A 152 -22.57 3.92 -30.48
C ARG A 152 -21.96 2.56 -30.23
N SER A 153 -20.76 2.31 -30.76
CA SER A 153 -20.11 1.01 -30.71
C SER A 153 -18.60 1.15 -30.82
N VAL A 154 -17.87 0.13 -30.35
CA VAL A 154 -16.41 0.08 -30.54
C VAL A 154 -16.06 0.20 -32.02
N THR A 155 -15.13 1.09 -32.33
CA THR A 155 -14.77 1.46 -33.71
C THR A 155 -13.26 1.61 -33.83
N LEU A 156 -12.67 1.10 -34.91
CA LEU A 156 -11.25 1.21 -35.21
C LEU A 156 -11.00 2.25 -36.30
N LYS A 157 -10.01 3.12 -36.11
CA LYS A 157 -9.60 4.17 -37.05
C LYS A 157 -8.08 4.16 -37.24
N SER A 158 -7.62 4.42 -38.46
CA SER A 158 -6.19 4.56 -38.78
C SER A 158 -5.60 5.93 -38.42
N ASP A 159 -6.47 6.92 -38.17
CA ASP A 159 -6.09 8.34 -38.19
C ASP A 159 -5.78 8.91 -36.79
N TYR A 160 -5.12 8.14 -35.91
CA TYR A 160 -4.78 8.57 -34.55
C TYR A 160 -4.05 9.93 -34.52
N ALA A 161 -3.11 10.13 -35.45
CA ALA A 161 -2.33 11.37 -35.56
C ALA A 161 -3.20 12.64 -35.73
N LYS A 162 -4.41 12.52 -36.32
CA LYS A 162 -5.32 13.67 -36.49
C LYS A 162 -5.88 14.19 -35.16
N VAL A 163 -5.96 13.34 -34.14
CA VAL A 163 -6.57 13.68 -32.85
C VAL A 163 -5.58 13.62 -31.68
N ALA A 164 -4.38 13.06 -31.88
CA ALA A 164 -3.37 12.93 -30.84
C ALA A 164 -2.99 14.27 -30.18
N HIS A 165 -2.99 15.37 -30.95
CA HIS A 165 -2.70 16.72 -30.43
C HIS A 165 -3.80 17.29 -29.51
N LEU A 166 -5.00 16.72 -29.57
CA LEU A 166 -6.12 17.06 -28.67
C LEU A 166 -6.02 16.31 -27.33
N LEU A 167 -5.25 15.23 -27.30
CA LEU A 167 -5.07 14.42 -26.11
C LEU A 167 -4.03 15.05 -25.18
N PRO A 168 -4.21 15.00 -23.85
CA PRO A 168 -3.20 15.49 -22.92
C PRO A 168 -1.95 14.64 -23.12
N THR A 169 -0.81 15.29 -23.33
CA THR A 169 0.44 14.58 -23.60
C THR A 169 0.77 13.68 -22.40
N SER A 170 0.87 12.37 -22.65
CA SER A 170 1.35 11.43 -21.65
C SER A 170 2.81 11.78 -21.34
N ARG A 171 3.04 12.31 -20.14
CA ARG A 171 4.37 12.60 -19.63
C ARG A 171 4.98 11.28 -19.19
N ALA A 172 6.26 11.04 -19.50
CA ALA A 172 6.99 9.91 -18.91
C ALA A 172 6.81 9.90 -17.38
N PRO A 173 6.63 8.72 -16.76
CA PRO A 173 6.40 8.62 -15.32
C PRO A 173 7.50 9.35 -14.55
N ARG A 174 7.10 10.20 -13.59
CA ARG A 174 8.02 10.75 -12.59
C ARG A 174 8.14 9.78 -11.44
N SER A 175 9.21 9.94 -10.67
CA SER A 175 9.46 9.13 -9.50
C SER A 175 9.48 10.00 -8.26
N TRP A 176 8.84 9.53 -7.21
CA TRP A 176 8.62 10.25 -5.97
C TRP A 176 9.09 9.43 -4.77
N LEU A 177 9.53 10.12 -3.73
CA LEU A 177 9.78 9.55 -2.42
C LEU A 177 8.71 10.06 -1.47
N LEU A 178 7.90 9.14 -0.96
CA LEU A 178 6.80 9.39 -0.06
C LEU A 178 7.30 9.17 1.36
N GLN A 179 7.25 10.20 2.19
CA GLN A 179 7.80 10.13 3.55
C GLN A 179 6.76 9.62 4.55
N CYS A 180 7.21 8.77 5.46
CA CYS A 180 6.52 8.34 6.67
C CYS A 180 7.28 8.86 7.90
N MET A 181 6.56 9.47 8.83
CA MET A 181 7.05 9.73 10.17
C MET A 181 6.32 8.75 11.11
N PRO A 182 6.99 7.69 11.61
CA PRO A 182 6.35 6.69 12.47
C PRO A 182 5.65 7.27 13.70
N ASP A 183 6.17 8.37 14.24
CA ASP A 183 5.58 9.07 15.40
C ASP A 183 4.26 9.80 15.06
N THR A 184 3.92 9.93 13.77
CA THR A 184 2.66 10.54 13.28
C THR A 184 1.68 9.49 12.76
N TRP A 185 2.20 8.50 12.03
CA TRP A 185 1.43 7.40 11.48
C TRP A 185 2.21 6.10 11.65
N ASP A 186 1.65 5.17 12.43
CA ASP A 186 2.32 3.95 12.87
C ASP A 186 2.37 2.90 11.75
N ILE A 187 3.31 3.11 10.83
CA ILE A 187 3.57 2.20 9.70
C ILE A 187 3.93 0.79 10.15
N TRP A 188 4.54 0.65 11.33
CA TRP A 188 4.95 -0.65 11.84
C TRP A 188 3.74 -1.48 12.22
N LYS A 189 2.85 -0.91 13.03
CA LYS A 189 1.59 -1.57 13.39
C LYS A 189 0.71 -1.84 12.18
N CYS A 190 0.66 -0.91 11.23
CA CYS A 190 -0.09 -1.10 9.98
C CYS A 190 0.44 -2.31 9.18
N TRP A 191 1.76 -2.43 9.05
CA TRP A 191 2.40 -3.57 8.39
C TRP A 191 2.19 -4.89 9.15
N GLU A 192 2.32 -4.84 10.47
CA GLU A 192 2.14 -5.98 11.37
C GLU A 192 0.73 -6.58 11.26
N ASP A 193 -0.28 -5.71 11.26
CA ASP A 193 -1.70 -6.05 11.08
C ASP A 193 -2.03 -6.52 9.64
N GLY A 194 -1.13 -6.33 8.67
CA GLY A 194 -1.39 -6.62 7.25
C GLY A 194 -2.47 -5.73 6.66
N SER A 195 -2.58 -4.48 7.12
CA SER A 195 -3.67 -3.58 6.77
C SER A 195 -3.46 -2.89 5.43
N ASP A 196 -4.55 -2.79 4.64
CA ASP A 196 -4.57 -2.04 3.38
C ASP A 196 -4.49 -0.53 3.55
N ALA A 197 -4.51 -0.01 4.79
CA ALA A 197 -4.35 1.42 5.06
C ALA A 197 -3.04 1.98 4.47
N ILE A 198 -1.99 1.16 4.34
CA ILE A 198 -0.73 1.53 3.70
C ILE A 198 -0.89 1.94 2.23
N ASN A 199 -1.97 1.51 1.56
CA ASN A 199 -2.25 1.80 0.16
C ASN A 199 -2.81 3.21 -0.09
N ARG A 200 -2.92 4.06 0.94
CA ARG A 200 -3.39 5.44 0.79
C ARG A 200 -2.46 6.38 1.54
N TRP A 201 -1.87 7.34 0.82
CA TRP A 201 -0.76 8.14 1.35
C TRP A 201 -1.02 9.63 1.26
N THR A 202 -0.69 10.37 2.33
CA THR A 202 -0.85 11.83 2.35
C THR A 202 0.21 12.53 1.52
N VAL A 203 -0.19 13.56 0.77
CA VAL A 203 0.70 14.40 -0.04
C VAL A 203 0.35 15.88 0.14
N GLY A 204 1.36 16.73 0.26
CA GLY A 204 1.20 18.18 0.45
C GLY A 204 2.00 19.06 -0.52
N LYS A 205 2.82 18.45 -1.38
CA LYS A 205 3.62 19.12 -2.41
C LYS A 205 3.36 18.51 -3.77
N HIS A 206 3.74 19.22 -4.84
CA HIS A 206 3.70 18.72 -6.22
C HIS A 206 2.33 18.21 -6.68
N LEU A 207 1.23 18.70 -6.09
CA LEU A 207 -0.13 18.18 -6.32
C LEU A 207 -0.56 18.25 -7.79
N LYS A 208 -0.09 19.26 -8.53
CA LYS A 208 -0.36 19.41 -9.97
C LYS A 208 0.50 18.50 -10.86
N GLU A 209 1.58 17.95 -10.31
CA GLU A 209 2.59 17.18 -11.03
C GLU A 209 2.41 15.67 -10.83
N LEU A 210 1.89 15.27 -9.67
CA LEU A 210 1.54 13.89 -9.32
C LEU A 210 0.45 13.37 -10.26
N LYS A 211 0.72 12.23 -10.88
CA LYS A 211 -0.22 11.55 -11.77
C LYS A 211 -0.26 10.06 -11.46
N SER A 212 -1.40 9.44 -11.72
CA SER A 212 -1.50 7.98 -11.76
C SER A 212 -0.44 7.42 -12.72
N GLY A 213 0.21 6.33 -12.33
CA GLY A 213 1.33 5.71 -13.06
C GLY A 213 2.71 6.29 -12.74
N ASP A 214 2.83 7.42 -12.03
CA ASP A 214 4.12 7.85 -11.49
C ASP A 214 4.64 6.81 -10.48
N HIS A 215 5.96 6.65 -10.38
CA HIS A 215 6.59 5.73 -9.44
C HIS A 215 6.71 6.33 -8.05
N PHE A 216 6.69 5.48 -7.02
CA PHE A 216 6.98 5.89 -5.65
C PHE A 216 7.95 4.95 -4.93
N ALA A 217 8.64 5.51 -3.93
CA ALA A 217 9.33 4.78 -2.87
C ALA A 217 8.82 5.27 -1.50
N ILE A 218 8.43 4.36 -0.61
CA ILE A 218 8.10 4.70 0.79
C ILE A 218 9.40 4.84 1.57
N TRP A 219 9.65 6.05 2.05
CA TRP A 219 10.73 6.36 2.95
C TRP A 219 10.22 6.46 4.38
N VAL A 220 10.71 5.59 5.26
CA VAL A 220 10.44 5.71 6.69
C VAL A 220 11.56 6.53 7.33
N ALA A 221 11.21 7.55 8.10
CA ALA A 221 12.16 8.37 8.84
C ALA A 221 12.48 7.77 10.22
N GLY A 222 13.51 8.30 10.88
CA GLY A 222 13.95 7.87 12.21
C GLY A 222 15.30 7.14 12.22
N PRO A 223 15.62 6.41 13.30
CA PRO A 223 16.89 5.69 13.44
C PRO A 223 17.11 4.63 12.34
N GLU A 224 16.05 3.90 11.99
CA GLU A 224 16.03 2.88 10.93
C GLU A 224 15.62 3.48 9.58
N ALA A 225 15.99 4.75 9.32
CA ALA A 225 15.55 5.44 8.13
C ALA A 225 15.98 4.70 6.86
N GLY A 226 15.11 4.65 5.86
CA GLY A 226 15.35 3.92 4.63
C GLY A 226 14.11 3.76 3.77
N VAL A 227 14.25 3.01 2.67
CA VAL A 227 13.15 2.67 1.77
C VAL A 227 12.57 1.31 2.14
N TYR A 228 11.26 1.29 2.41
CA TYR A 228 10.50 0.12 2.90
C TYR A 228 9.50 -0.43 1.88
N GLY A 229 9.35 0.23 0.74
CA GLY A 229 8.53 -0.29 -0.34
C GLY A 229 8.63 0.60 -1.58
N ILE A 230 8.29 0.02 -2.72
CA ILE A 230 8.23 0.72 -4.00
C ILE A 230 6.99 0.31 -4.79
N GLY A 231 6.56 1.18 -5.69
CA GLY A 231 5.46 0.86 -6.61
C GLY A 231 5.05 2.05 -7.47
N THR A 232 3.75 2.11 -7.80
CA THR A 232 3.16 3.17 -8.64
C THR A 232 1.96 3.83 -7.97
N LEU A 233 1.78 5.13 -8.21
CA LEU A 233 0.57 5.83 -7.84
C LEU A 233 -0.61 5.26 -8.62
N ALA A 234 -1.67 4.88 -7.93
CA ALA A 234 -2.90 4.32 -8.49
C ALA A 234 -3.98 5.40 -8.72
N SER A 235 -3.76 6.63 -8.26
CA SER A 235 -4.68 7.74 -8.46
C SER A 235 -3.95 9.07 -8.64
N ALA A 236 -4.65 10.06 -9.20
CA ALA A 236 -4.29 11.46 -8.99
C ALA A 236 -4.57 11.86 -7.51
N PRO A 237 -3.99 12.98 -7.03
CA PRO A 237 -4.29 13.48 -5.68
C PRO A 237 -5.77 13.84 -5.50
N TYR A 238 -6.36 13.46 -4.38
CA TYR A 238 -7.75 13.78 -4.02
C TYR A 238 -7.90 14.05 -2.52
N LEU A 239 -8.98 14.73 -2.14
CA LEU A 239 -9.23 15.13 -0.76
C LEU A 239 -9.91 14.01 0.04
N THR A 240 -9.53 13.82 1.29
CA THR A 240 -10.21 12.91 2.22
C THR A 240 -10.34 13.49 3.63
N ARG A 241 -11.36 13.04 4.34
CA ARG A 241 -11.62 13.30 5.77
C ARG A 241 -11.69 12.00 6.59
N GLU A 242 -11.40 10.88 5.96
CA GLU A 242 -11.44 9.56 6.58
C GLU A 242 -10.03 9.10 6.87
N PHE A 243 -9.73 8.81 8.13
CA PHE A 243 -8.41 8.38 8.59
C PHE A 243 -8.51 7.02 9.29
N ASP A 244 -7.51 6.19 9.05
CA ASP A 244 -7.38 4.86 9.64
C ASP A 244 -6.90 4.91 11.11
N PRO A 245 -6.96 3.80 11.85
CA PRO A 245 -6.56 3.75 13.25
C PRO A 245 -5.06 3.89 13.53
N TYR A 246 -4.20 3.96 12.50
CA TYR A 246 -2.74 4.02 12.68
C TYR A 246 -2.22 5.45 12.84
N TRP A 247 -3.08 6.46 12.70
CA TRP A 247 -2.72 7.84 13.00
C TRP A 247 -2.57 8.05 14.51
N THR A 248 -1.38 8.47 14.93
CA THR A 248 -1.16 8.97 16.30
C THR A 248 -1.85 10.33 16.49
N SER A 249 -1.84 11.15 15.44
CA SER A 249 -2.57 12.41 15.35
C SER A 249 -3.00 12.65 13.91
N SER A 250 -4.27 12.33 13.58
CA SER A 250 -4.81 12.53 12.24
C SER A 250 -5.13 14.01 11.99
N PRO A 251 -4.89 14.52 10.78
CA PRO A 251 -5.42 15.82 10.39
C PRO A 251 -6.96 15.77 10.28
N ASN A 252 -7.62 16.93 10.22
CA ASN A 252 -9.06 16.98 9.95
C ASN A 252 -9.39 16.66 8.49
N GLU A 253 -8.48 17.01 7.59
CA GLU A 253 -8.60 16.82 6.15
C GLU A 253 -7.20 16.74 5.56
N ALA A 254 -7.01 15.89 4.55
CA ALA A 254 -5.74 15.75 3.85
C ALA A 254 -5.95 15.47 2.36
N THR A 255 -5.00 15.90 1.54
CA THR A 255 -4.89 15.41 0.16
C THR A 255 -4.09 14.11 0.17
N VAL A 256 -4.62 13.08 -0.48
CA VAL A 256 -4.04 11.74 -0.54
C VAL A 256 -3.91 11.24 -1.97
N VAL A 257 -3.06 10.24 -2.17
CA VAL A 257 -2.97 9.42 -3.37
C VAL A 257 -3.14 7.95 -2.98
N ASN A 258 -3.75 7.17 -3.87
CA ASN A 258 -3.74 5.72 -3.73
C ASN A 258 -2.42 5.17 -4.27
N LEU A 259 -1.90 4.17 -3.58
CA LEU A 259 -0.66 3.49 -3.89
C LEU A 259 -0.95 2.06 -4.31
N ARG A 260 -0.17 1.57 -5.27
CA ARG A 260 -0.05 0.15 -5.57
C ARG A 260 1.40 -0.25 -5.32
N PHE A 261 1.63 -1.01 -4.26
CA PHE A 261 2.95 -1.57 -3.98
C PHE A 261 3.29 -2.64 -5.01
N GLU A 262 4.48 -2.52 -5.59
CA GLU A 262 5.09 -3.58 -6.40
C GLU A 262 6.00 -4.46 -5.54
N ARG A 263 6.63 -3.87 -4.51
CA ARG A 263 7.48 -4.58 -3.54
C ARG A 263 7.35 -3.97 -2.15
N HIS A 264 7.23 -4.83 -1.16
CA HIS A 264 7.41 -4.53 0.25
C HIS A 264 8.84 -4.94 0.65
N LEU A 265 9.53 -4.08 1.40
CA LEU A 265 10.93 -4.25 1.80
C LEU A 265 11.05 -4.10 3.32
N PHE A 266 10.03 -4.51 4.08
CA PHE A 266 10.02 -4.34 5.53
C PHE A 266 11.01 -5.27 6.24
N GLU A 267 11.23 -6.45 5.70
CA GLU A 267 12.18 -7.45 6.21
C GLU A 267 13.63 -7.16 5.81
N ASP A 268 13.84 -6.51 4.66
CA ASP A 268 15.18 -6.12 4.16
C ASP A 268 15.15 -4.71 3.52
N PRO A 269 15.02 -3.65 4.35
CA PRO A 269 14.88 -2.29 3.86
C PRO A 269 16.17 -1.75 3.26
N ILE A 270 16.04 -0.89 2.24
CA ILE A 270 17.19 -0.18 1.68
C ILE A 270 17.51 0.98 2.63
N THR A 271 18.39 0.71 3.59
CA THR A 271 18.71 1.66 4.66
C THR A 271 19.30 2.96 4.13
N LYS A 272 19.04 4.07 4.84
CA LYS A 272 19.64 5.38 4.61
C LYS A 272 21.16 5.29 4.58
N ARG A 273 21.77 4.51 5.47
CA ARG A 273 23.22 4.27 5.51
C ARG A 273 23.72 3.67 4.20
N PHE A 274 23.02 2.65 3.68
CA PHE A 274 23.36 2.04 2.40
C PHE A 274 23.23 3.04 1.24
N LEU A 275 22.11 3.78 1.18
CA LEU A 275 21.89 4.78 0.13
C LEU A 275 22.93 5.91 0.18
N ALA A 276 23.23 6.45 1.36
CA ALA A 276 24.21 7.52 1.54
C ALA A 276 25.63 7.14 1.08
N ALA A 277 25.97 5.84 1.06
CA ALA A 277 27.24 5.34 0.52
C ALA A 277 27.28 5.33 -1.02
N THR A 278 26.15 5.51 -1.70
CA THR A 278 26.10 5.60 -3.16
C THR A 278 26.28 7.04 -3.63
N ALA A 279 27.11 7.24 -4.65
CA ALA A 279 27.40 8.58 -5.19
C ALA A 279 26.14 9.34 -5.64
N THR A 280 25.13 8.62 -6.16
CA THR A 280 23.86 9.21 -6.59
C THR A 280 23.06 9.84 -5.45
N PHE A 281 23.20 9.34 -4.22
CA PHE A 281 22.42 9.78 -3.06
C PHE A 281 23.15 10.75 -2.14
N ALA A 282 24.48 10.87 -2.26
CA ALA A 282 25.30 11.71 -1.38
C ALA A 282 24.76 13.15 -1.26
N ASP A 283 24.28 13.73 -2.37
CA ASP A 283 23.70 15.08 -2.42
C ASP A 283 22.19 15.11 -2.70
N SER A 284 21.50 13.98 -2.53
CA SER A 284 20.06 13.89 -2.78
C SER A 284 19.25 14.78 -1.83
N LEU A 285 18.07 15.22 -2.28
CA LEU A 285 17.24 16.16 -1.52
C LEU A 285 16.81 15.60 -0.15
N VAL A 286 16.56 14.29 -0.06
CA VAL A 286 16.22 13.59 1.19
C VAL A 286 17.37 13.58 2.20
N MET A 287 18.63 13.60 1.73
CA MET A 287 19.80 13.65 2.61
C MET A 287 20.12 15.07 3.07
N ARG A 288 20.01 16.06 2.17
CA ARG A 288 20.30 17.47 2.46
C ARG A 288 19.19 18.16 3.25
N MET A 289 17.93 17.79 3.01
CA MET A 289 16.76 18.43 3.63
C MET A 289 15.76 17.39 4.16
N PRO A 290 16.04 16.73 5.30
CA PRO A 290 15.14 15.73 5.89
C PRO A 290 13.75 16.26 6.26
N GLY A 291 13.59 17.59 6.39
CA GLY A 291 12.30 18.26 6.65
C GLY A 291 11.56 18.73 5.40
N TYR A 292 11.97 18.32 4.19
CA TYR A 292 11.27 18.70 2.97
C TYR A 292 9.85 18.13 2.95
N GLY A 293 8.89 18.89 2.40
CA GLY A 293 7.48 18.49 2.37
C GLY A 293 7.20 17.29 1.47
N ASN A 294 6.28 16.42 1.90
CA ASN A 294 5.92 15.20 1.17
C ASN A 294 5.11 15.52 -0.12
N PRO A 295 5.46 15.00 -1.32
CA PRO A 295 6.57 14.10 -1.64
C PRO A 295 7.86 14.77 -2.13
N ILE A 296 8.98 14.03 -2.10
CA ILE A 296 10.29 14.46 -2.61
C ILE A 296 10.48 13.92 -4.04
N PRO A 297 10.83 14.73 -5.06
CA PRO A 297 11.15 14.23 -6.40
C PRO A 297 12.44 13.36 -6.41
N LEU A 298 12.43 12.23 -7.13
CA LEU A 298 13.57 11.32 -7.32
C LEU A 298 13.99 11.17 -8.81
N PRO A 299 14.34 12.25 -9.51
CA PRO A 299 14.58 12.18 -10.96
C PRO A 299 15.80 11.30 -11.33
N ARG A 300 16.82 11.20 -10.48
CA ARG A 300 18.06 10.44 -10.77
C ARG A 300 18.18 9.20 -9.88
N GLU A 301 17.76 9.36 -8.63
CA GLU A 301 17.85 8.42 -7.52
C GLU A 301 17.00 7.17 -7.73
N TRP A 302 15.87 7.29 -8.45
CA TRP A 302 14.92 6.20 -8.64
C TRP A 302 15.55 4.94 -9.23
N ARG A 303 16.43 5.07 -10.23
CA ARG A 303 17.05 3.90 -10.86
C ARG A 303 17.84 3.07 -9.86
N VAL A 304 18.58 3.73 -8.97
CA VAL A 304 19.36 3.06 -7.92
C VAL A 304 18.43 2.30 -6.97
N ILE A 305 17.36 2.95 -6.47
CA ILE A 305 16.37 2.30 -5.60
C ILE A 305 15.74 1.09 -6.31
N ALA A 306 15.27 1.28 -7.55
CA ALA A 306 14.57 0.25 -8.31
C ALA A 306 15.47 -0.97 -8.60
N ASP A 307 16.74 -0.75 -8.95
CA ASP A 307 17.68 -1.82 -9.24
C ASP A 307 18.05 -2.61 -7.98
N ILE A 308 18.27 -1.93 -6.84
CA ILE A 308 18.48 -2.60 -5.56
C ILE A 308 17.24 -3.39 -5.14
N ALA A 309 16.05 -2.79 -5.24
CA ALA A 309 14.80 -3.44 -4.86
C ALA A 309 14.51 -4.70 -5.70
N LYS A 310 14.89 -4.71 -6.98
CA LYS A 310 14.80 -5.91 -7.83
C LYS A 310 15.72 -7.03 -7.36
N GLN A 311 16.91 -6.69 -6.87
CA GLN A 311 17.90 -7.65 -6.37
C GLN A 311 17.55 -8.17 -4.97
N ARG A 312 16.82 -7.38 -4.18
CA ARG A 312 16.38 -7.72 -2.81
C ARG A 312 15.06 -8.48 -2.78
N SER A 313 14.92 -9.48 -3.62
CA SER A 313 13.73 -10.34 -3.64
C SER A 313 14.13 -11.79 -3.77
N ARG A 314 14.23 -12.48 -2.63
CA ARG A 314 13.85 -13.89 -2.59
C ARG A 314 12.35 -13.94 -2.30
N THR A 315 11.67 -14.68 -3.17
CA THR A 315 10.23 -14.94 -3.27
C THR A 315 9.47 -15.04 -1.94
N LYS A 316 8.31 -14.34 -1.91
CA LYS A 316 7.06 -14.59 -1.15
C LYS A 316 7.22 -15.48 0.10
N PRO A 317 6.95 -14.99 1.33
CA PRO A 317 6.61 -15.91 2.39
C PRO A 317 5.28 -16.54 1.99
N ALA A 318 5.32 -17.82 1.62
CA ALA A 318 4.31 -18.72 2.14
C ALA A 318 4.32 -18.56 3.66
N LEU A 319 3.16 -18.73 4.32
CA LEU A 319 3.09 -18.84 5.78
C LEU A 319 4.35 -19.54 6.29
N PRO A 320 5.12 -18.91 7.21
CA PRO A 320 6.45 -19.41 7.50
C PRO A 320 6.36 -20.87 7.92
N ALA A 321 7.08 -21.79 7.27
CA ALA A 321 7.15 -23.16 7.76
C ALA A 321 7.77 -23.22 9.18
N GLU A 322 8.54 -22.17 9.53
CA GLU A 322 9.19 -21.94 10.82
C GLU A 322 8.96 -20.49 11.27
N PRO A 323 8.91 -20.18 12.58
CA PRO A 323 8.67 -18.82 13.06
C PRO A 323 9.69 -17.79 12.51
N VAL A 324 9.21 -16.63 12.06
CA VAL A 324 10.06 -15.51 11.61
C VAL A 324 10.24 -14.52 12.74
N PHE A 325 11.50 -14.21 13.08
CA PHE A 325 11.85 -13.34 14.20
C PHE A 325 12.33 -11.98 13.72
N GLY A 326 12.04 -10.94 14.50
CA GLY A 326 12.65 -9.62 14.32
C GLY A 326 12.68 -8.81 15.61
N SER A 327 13.35 -7.67 15.56
CA SER A 327 13.43 -6.71 16.67
C SER A 327 13.31 -5.29 16.16
N ARG A 328 12.67 -4.40 16.91
CA ARG A 328 12.64 -2.96 16.66
C ARG A 328 12.98 -2.15 17.92
N PRO A 329 13.53 -0.93 17.81
CA PRO A 329 13.65 -0.04 18.95
C PRO A 329 12.28 0.23 19.59
N LEU A 330 12.24 0.51 20.90
CA LEU A 330 11.02 1.02 21.53
C LEU A 330 10.64 2.36 20.88
N GLY A 331 9.42 2.46 20.33
CA GLY A 331 8.89 3.67 19.72
C GLY A 331 8.95 4.88 20.67
N GLN A 332 8.96 6.11 20.14
CA GLN A 332 8.85 7.28 21.00
C GLN A 332 7.41 7.39 21.53
N ALA A 333 7.23 7.38 22.85
CA ALA A 333 5.93 7.68 23.43
C ALA A 333 5.46 9.07 22.95
N PRO A 334 4.22 9.21 22.43
CA PRO A 334 3.69 10.51 22.01
C PRO A 334 3.77 11.53 23.17
N ASN A 335 4.24 12.75 22.90
CA ASN A 335 4.39 13.79 23.92
C ASN A 335 3.03 14.28 24.48
N GLU A 336 2.97 14.51 25.79
CA GLU A 336 1.77 14.80 26.61
C GLU A 336 1.05 16.15 26.37
N ARG A 337 1.38 16.92 25.33
CA ARG A 337 0.73 18.23 25.10
C ARG A 337 -0.01 18.28 23.78
N SER A 338 -1.11 17.54 23.73
CA SER A 338 -2.27 17.90 22.92
C SER A 338 -3.41 18.23 23.86
N THR A 339 -3.40 19.43 24.42
CA THR A 339 -4.56 19.93 25.19
C THR A 339 -5.70 20.14 24.21
N TYR A 340 -6.73 19.29 24.29
CA TYR A 340 -8.03 19.62 23.72
C TYR A 340 -9.11 19.43 24.77
N GLN A 341 -9.77 20.55 25.07
CA GLN A 341 -11.16 20.54 25.50
C GLN A 341 -12.01 20.12 24.30
N LEU A 342 -12.73 19.02 24.43
CA LEU A 342 -14.02 18.85 23.76
C LEU A 342 -14.96 18.24 24.79
N ALA A 343 -16.15 18.85 24.90
CA ALA A 343 -17.25 18.26 25.63
C ALA A 343 -17.44 16.81 25.16
N THR A 344 -17.56 15.89 26.13
CA THR A 344 -17.47 14.42 26.03
C THR A 344 -16.04 13.87 25.84
N SER A 345 -15.43 13.67 27.00
CA SER A 345 -14.05 13.33 27.32
C SER A 345 -13.65 11.88 27.04
N GLY A 346 -12.52 11.71 26.36
CA GLY A 346 -11.71 10.50 26.37
C GLY A 346 -10.34 10.77 25.76
N PHE A 347 -9.34 11.07 26.57
CA PHE A 347 -7.95 11.08 26.11
C PHE A 347 -7.53 9.63 25.88
N ILE A 348 -7.12 9.27 24.65
CA ILE A 348 -6.42 8.00 24.43
C ILE A 348 -5.02 8.18 25.02
N THR A 349 -4.81 7.57 26.19
CA THR A 349 -3.49 7.51 26.83
C THR A 349 -2.78 6.24 26.36
N TYR A 350 -1.45 6.31 26.25
CA TYR A 350 -0.59 5.15 25.98
C TYR A 350 0.26 4.87 27.24
N PRO A 351 -0.38 4.42 28.33
CA PRO A 351 0.29 4.31 29.63
C PRO A 351 1.43 3.30 29.60
N GLU A 352 1.32 2.20 28.84
CA GLU A 352 2.39 1.19 28.66
C GLU A 352 3.63 1.80 27.99
N ALA A 353 3.45 2.44 26.83
CA ALA A 353 4.55 3.02 26.06
C ALA A 353 5.28 4.12 26.85
N LYS A 354 4.53 4.95 27.61
CA LYS A 354 5.11 5.94 28.50
C LYS A 354 5.94 5.30 29.61
N LEU A 355 5.40 4.26 30.25
CA LEU A 355 6.07 3.56 31.33
C LEU A 355 7.35 2.85 30.85
N LEU A 356 7.32 2.22 29.68
CA LEU A 356 8.48 1.62 29.02
C LEU A 356 9.56 2.64 28.69
N LYS A 357 9.18 3.80 28.14
CA LYS A 357 10.12 4.90 27.88
C LYS A 357 10.78 5.36 29.17
N GLN A 358 10.00 5.58 30.24
CA GLN A 358 10.54 5.98 31.55
C GLN A 358 11.50 4.94 32.11
N TYR A 359 11.19 3.65 31.99
CA TYR A 359 12.05 2.57 32.46
C TYR A 359 13.34 2.46 31.64
N ARG A 360 13.24 2.54 30.30
CA ARG A 360 14.40 2.58 29.40
C ARG A 360 15.33 3.75 29.74
N ASP A 361 14.76 4.94 29.92
CA ASP A 361 15.51 6.15 30.22
C ASP A 361 16.16 6.05 31.63
N TYR A 362 15.48 5.46 32.62
CA TYR A 362 16.03 5.17 33.95
C TYR A 362 17.22 4.18 33.91
N LEU A 363 17.10 3.12 33.10
CA LEU A 363 18.16 2.12 32.95
C LEU A 363 19.36 2.61 32.13
N ASN A 364 19.19 3.70 31.36
CA ASN A 364 20.15 4.24 30.42
C ASN A 364 20.76 3.16 29.50
N ARG A 365 19.92 2.29 28.94
CA ARG A 365 20.33 1.19 28.04
C ARG A 365 19.34 0.99 26.91
N ASP A 366 19.79 0.36 25.83
CA ASP A 366 18.93 0.02 24.69
C ASP A 366 17.99 -1.14 25.07
N LEU A 367 16.69 -0.91 24.90
CA LEU A 367 15.65 -1.93 25.01
C LEU A 367 14.97 -2.03 23.64
N ARG A 368 14.61 -3.25 23.23
CA ARG A 368 13.96 -3.49 21.93
C ARG A 368 12.67 -4.27 22.09
N ALA A 369 11.67 -3.95 21.29
CA ALA A 369 10.52 -4.82 21.14
C ALA A 369 10.93 -6.01 20.26
N LEU A 370 10.67 -7.22 20.72
CA LEU A 370 10.88 -8.45 19.95
C LEU A 370 9.54 -8.90 19.37
N TRP A 371 9.56 -9.40 18.15
CA TRP A 371 8.37 -9.98 17.55
C TRP A 371 8.68 -11.31 16.87
N VAL A 372 7.66 -12.17 16.81
CA VAL A 372 7.70 -13.42 16.06
C VAL A 372 6.40 -13.61 15.31
N ARG A 373 6.49 -13.92 14.01
CA ARG A 373 5.36 -14.38 13.21
C ARG A 373 5.39 -15.90 13.16
N LEU A 374 4.37 -16.52 13.74
CA LEU A 374 4.22 -17.97 13.80
C LEU A 374 3.82 -18.54 12.43
N PRO A 375 4.02 -19.86 12.20
CA PRO A 375 3.52 -20.54 11.00
C PRO A 375 2.02 -20.41 10.75
N SER A 376 1.23 -20.19 11.81
CA SER A 376 -0.22 -19.91 11.71
C SER A 376 -0.53 -18.54 11.10
N GLY A 377 0.47 -17.65 10.98
CA GLY A 377 0.30 -16.24 10.61
C GLY A 377 0.14 -15.29 11.80
N GLU A 378 -0.05 -15.83 13.01
CA GLU A 378 -0.15 -15.07 14.26
C GLU A 378 1.14 -14.30 14.56
N LEU A 379 1.00 -13.06 14.99
CA LEU A 379 2.12 -12.20 15.38
C LEU A 379 2.09 -12.00 16.89
N LEU A 380 3.19 -12.38 17.54
CA LEU A 380 3.43 -12.09 18.95
C LEU A 380 4.46 -10.97 19.04
N VAL A 381 4.16 -9.94 19.83
CA VAL A 381 5.06 -8.79 20.05
C VAL A 381 5.27 -8.62 21.55
N CYS A 382 6.52 -8.82 21.98
CA CYS A 382 6.93 -8.50 23.33
C CYS A 382 7.27 -7.01 23.42
N ASP A 383 6.68 -6.33 24.39
CA ASP A 383 6.82 -4.90 24.62
C ASP A 383 8.28 -4.44 24.70
N ALA A 384 9.12 -5.12 25.48
CA ALA A 384 10.54 -4.82 25.57
C ALA A 384 11.40 -6.03 25.94
N PHE A 385 12.63 -6.02 25.46
CA PHE A 385 13.66 -6.99 25.78
C PHE A 385 14.96 -6.29 26.18
N ASP A 386 15.48 -6.65 27.35
CA ASP A 386 16.81 -6.24 27.83
C ASP A 386 17.83 -7.33 27.49
N TYR A 387 18.65 -7.09 26.46
CA TYR A 387 19.71 -8.01 26.03
C TYR A 387 20.76 -8.27 27.10
N GLN A 388 21.01 -7.33 28.02
CA GLN A 388 22.04 -7.50 29.05
C GLN A 388 21.58 -8.44 30.16
N ARG A 389 20.28 -8.44 30.45
CA ARG A 389 19.69 -9.25 31.53
C ARG A 389 19.04 -10.54 31.05
N ASP A 390 18.93 -10.68 29.73
CA ASP A 390 18.13 -11.70 29.06
C ASP A 390 16.69 -11.73 29.61
N LEU A 391 16.03 -10.56 29.54
CA LEU A 391 14.77 -10.28 30.22
C LEU A 391 13.70 -9.81 29.23
N LEU A 392 12.64 -10.61 29.05
CA LEU A 392 11.41 -10.20 28.37
C LEU A 392 10.54 -9.42 29.35
N ILE A 393 10.11 -8.23 28.95
CA ILE A 393 9.36 -7.29 29.76
C ILE A 393 8.03 -7.02 29.07
N GLU A 394 6.92 -7.25 29.78
CA GLU A 394 5.58 -6.84 29.37
C GLU A 394 5.12 -5.68 30.27
N ALA A 395 4.75 -4.55 29.68
CA ALA A 395 4.26 -3.40 30.42
C ALA A 395 2.74 -3.39 30.46
N LYS A 396 2.17 -2.92 31.57
CA LYS A 396 0.73 -2.69 31.68
C LYS A 396 0.44 -1.31 32.24
N GLY A 397 -0.58 -0.65 31.71
CA GLY A 397 -0.98 0.68 32.14
C GLY A 397 -1.68 0.76 33.50
N SER A 398 -1.94 -0.38 34.14
CA SER A 398 -2.54 -0.43 35.48
C SER A 398 -2.09 -1.68 36.24
N CYS A 399 -2.16 -1.62 37.57
CA CYS A 399 -1.84 -2.73 38.48
C CYS A 399 -3.03 -3.65 38.75
N SER A 400 -4.09 -3.60 37.92
CA SER A 400 -5.27 -4.44 38.10
C SER A 400 -4.92 -5.92 37.99
N ARG A 401 -5.65 -6.79 38.69
CA ARG A 401 -5.40 -8.24 38.63
C ARG A 401 -5.63 -8.82 37.24
N GLU A 402 -6.53 -8.23 36.47
CA GLU A 402 -6.79 -8.57 35.08
C GLU A 402 -5.57 -8.30 34.20
N ASN A 403 -4.98 -7.10 34.31
CA ASN A 403 -3.77 -6.73 33.59
C ASN A 403 -2.59 -7.61 33.96
N VAL A 404 -2.41 -7.90 35.26
CA VAL A 404 -1.35 -8.80 35.73
C VAL A 404 -1.52 -10.19 35.13
N ARG A 405 -2.73 -10.77 35.16
CA ARG A 405 -2.98 -12.09 34.56
C ARG A 405 -2.75 -12.11 33.06
N MET A 406 -3.15 -11.04 32.35
CA MET A 406 -2.91 -10.90 30.92
C MET A 406 -1.40 -10.88 30.62
N ALA A 407 -0.64 -10.07 31.36
CA ALA A 407 0.81 -9.96 31.20
C ALA A 407 1.53 -11.29 31.47
N ILE A 408 1.11 -12.05 32.49
CA ILE A 408 1.63 -13.39 32.77
C ILE A 408 1.42 -14.31 31.57
N GLY A 409 0.21 -14.34 31.01
CA GLY A 409 -0.12 -15.18 29.84
C GLY A 409 0.76 -14.83 28.64
N GLN A 410 0.84 -13.54 28.30
CA GLN A 410 1.66 -13.03 27.22
C GLN A 410 3.14 -13.37 27.40
N LEU A 411 3.70 -13.16 28.58
CA LEU A 411 5.12 -13.45 28.87
C LEU A 411 5.46 -14.93 28.71
N PHE A 412 4.58 -15.84 29.15
CA PHE A 412 4.82 -17.26 28.95
C PHE A 412 4.74 -17.67 27.48
N ASP A 413 3.89 -17.01 26.71
CA ASP A 413 3.77 -17.23 25.27
C ASP A 413 5.01 -16.72 24.52
N TYR A 414 5.47 -15.52 24.86
CA TYR A 414 6.73 -14.96 24.34
C TYR A 414 7.92 -15.81 24.73
N ARG A 415 7.98 -16.32 25.96
CA ARG A 415 9.06 -17.25 26.34
C ARG A 415 9.03 -18.48 25.44
N ARG A 416 7.85 -19.07 25.24
CA ARG A 416 7.68 -20.26 24.40
C ARG A 416 8.09 -20.03 22.94
N HIS A 417 7.76 -18.87 22.38
CA HIS A 417 7.85 -18.64 20.93
C HIS A 417 8.94 -17.67 20.48
N ILE A 418 9.41 -16.78 21.35
CA ILE A 418 10.46 -15.79 21.08
C ILE A 418 11.79 -16.24 21.68
N LYS A 419 11.83 -16.51 23.00
CA LYS A 419 13.08 -16.83 23.70
C LYS A 419 12.87 -17.73 24.92
N ALA A 420 13.12 -19.04 24.75
CA ALA A 420 12.79 -20.10 25.71
C ALA A 420 13.42 -19.92 27.11
N ASP A 421 14.66 -19.42 27.16
CA ASP A 421 15.43 -19.32 28.40
C ASP A 421 15.40 -17.91 29.02
N ALA A 422 14.68 -16.97 28.40
CA ALA A 422 14.62 -15.61 28.90
C ALA A 422 13.92 -15.54 30.26
N LYS A 423 14.45 -14.69 31.13
CA LYS A 423 13.76 -14.24 32.34
C LYS A 423 12.56 -13.40 31.94
N LEU A 424 11.56 -13.37 32.81
CA LEU A 424 10.31 -12.67 32.57
C LEU A 424 10.15 -11.55 33.59
N ALA A 425 9.68 -10.39 33.14
CA ALA A 425 9.30 -9.29 34.01
C ALA A 425 7.99 -8.64 33.60
N ILE A 426 7.22 -8.20 34.60
CA ILE A 426 6.08 -7.32 34.40
C ILE A 426 6.44 -5.93 34.90
N LEU A 427 6.26 -4.94 34.04
CA LEU A 427 6.46 -3.53 34.34
C LEU A 427 5.12 -2.84 34.64
N LEU A 428 4.96 -2.35 35.87
CA LEU A 428 3.73 -1.72 36.38
C LEU A 428 3.94 -0.25 36.78
N PRO A 429 2.89 0.60 36.69
CA PRO A 429 3.01 2.02 36.99
C PRO A 429 3.18 2.30 38.50
N ASP A 430 2.73 1.37 39.36
CA ASP A 430 2.80 1.48 40.82
C ASP A 430 2.92 0.08 41.45
N LYS A 431 3.17 0.01 42.76
CA LYS A 431 3.21 -1.27 43.48
C LYS A 431 1.83 -1.96 43.43
N PRO A 432 1.72 -3.20 42.94
CA PRO A 432 0.44 -3.93 42.91
C PRO A 432 0.00 -4.34 44.31
N SER A 433 -1.25 -4.81 44.44
CA SER A 433 -1.73 -5.41 45.69
C SER A 433 -0.88 -6.63 46.08
N GLU A 434 -0.80 -6.93 47.37
CA GLU A 434 -0.02 -8.07 47.88
C GLU A 434 -0.41 -9.39 47.21
N SER A 435 -1.72 -9.62 47.00
CA SER A 435 -2.22 -10.81 46.30
C SER A 435 -1.76 -10.89 44.83
N ALA A 436 -1.70 -9.75 44.13
CA ALA A 436 -1.21 -9.72 42.75
C ALA A 436 0.32 -9.85 42.70
N GLY A 437 1.06 -9.23 43.62
CA GLY A 437 2.50 -9.42 43.76
C GLY A 437 2.89 -10.86 44.06
N ASN A 438 2.17 -11.53 44.97
CA ASN A 438 2.39 -12.95 45.28
C ASN A 438 2.15 -13.85 44.07
N LEU A 439 1.11 -13.58 43.27
CA LEU A 439 0.87 -14.31 42.03
C LEU A 439 2.04 -14.19 41.04
N ILE A 440 2.55 -12.96 40.85
CA ILE A 440 3.70 -12.70 39.95
C ILE A 440 4.92 -13.50 40.41
N LYS A 441 5.19 -13.47 41.72
CA LYS A 441 6.29 -14.21 42.37
C LYS A 441 6.14 -15.73 42.26
N GLU A 442 4.95 -16.27 42.50
CA GLU A 442 4.65 -17.71 42.36
C GLU A 442 4.87 -18.21 40.92
N CYS A 443 4.63 -17.35 39.92
CA CYS A 443 4.94 -17.63 38.53
C CYS A 443 6.43 -17.53 38.18
N GLY A 444 7.30 -17.12 39.11
CA GLY A 444 8.73 -16.91 38.88
C GLY A 444 9.02 -15.73 37.95
N ILE A 445 8.14 -14.74 37.92
CA ILE A 445 8.25 -13.54 37.07
C ILE A 445 8.72 -12.39 37.95
N GLN A 446 9.69 -11.62 37.47
CA GLN A 446 10.18 -10.43 38.15
C GLN A 446 9.13 -9.32 38.11
N LEU A 447 8.84 -8.71 39.26
CA LEU A 447 8.00 -7.52 39.34
C LEU A 447 8.88 -6.27 39.27
N ILE A 448 8.59 -5.39 38.32
CA ILE A 448 9.18 -4.06 38.20
C ILE A 448 8.05 -3.05 38.36
N TYR A 449 8.17 -2.12 39.31
CA TYR A 449 7.18 -1.08 39.48
C TYR A 449 7.81 0.27 39.77
N ARG A 450 7.14 1.34 39.37
CA ARG A 450 7.58 2.69 39.69
C ARG A 450 7.17 3.06 41.11
N GLN A 451 8.06 3.70 41.84
CA GLN A 451 7.77 4.40 43.09
C GLN A 451 8.52 5.73 43.03
N ASP A 452 7.79 6.83 43.10
CA ASP A 452 8.30 8.18 42.88
C ASP A 452 9.03 8.32 41.52
N ALA A 453 10.30 8.74 41.52
CA ALA A 453 11.14 8.91 40.33
C ALA A 453 12.05 7.69 40.04
N THR A 454 11.85 6.58 40.75
CA THR A 454 12.70 5.39 40.67
C THR A 454 11.89 4.14 40.35
N PHE A 455 12.58 3.11 39.86
CA PHE A 455 12.00 1.79 39.65
C PHE A 455 12.51 0.80 40.70
N HIS A 456 11.58 0.05 41.28
CA HIS A 456 11.85 -1.02 42.23
C HIS A 456 11.68 -2.37 41.56
N GLU A 457 12.57 -3.29 41.88
CA GLU A 457 12.61 -4.63 41.32
C GLU A 457 12.49 -5.66 42.45
N SER A 458 11.59 -6.64 42.32
CA SER A 458 11.44 -7.74 43.27
C SER A 458 11.19 -9.06 42.54
N ILE A 459 11.74 -10.16 43.09
CA ILE A 459 11.53 -11.53 42.61
C ILE A 459 10.47 -12.23 43.45
#